data_AF-A0A016WBP6-F1
#
_entry.id   AF-A0A016WBP6-F1
#
_cell.length_a   1.000
_cell.length_b   1.000
_cell.length_c   1.000
_cell.angle_alpha   90.00
_cell.angle_beta   90.00
_cell.angle_gamma   90.00
#
_symmetry.space_group_name_H-M   'P 1'
#
loop_
_entity.id
_entity.type
_entity.pdbx_description
1 polymer ?
#
loop_
_entity_poly.entity_id
_entity_poly.type
_entity_poly.pdbx_seq_one_letter_code
_entity_poly.pdbx_strand_id
1 'polypeptide(L)'
;MWLVLWLTGLLAVVVGQFDNAQPCFCKIGEAVDSCRCDEPNIDQFNNVQIYEKLQSLLKRDFFRFYRSWFASLVLPYYAFMNPSPAPPAITCSMR
;
A
#
# COMPACT_ATOMS: atom_id res chain seq x y z
N MET A 1 -8.60 19.84 -35.09
CA MET A 1 -7.34 20.43 -34.60
C MET A 1 -7.23 20.36 -33.07
N TRP A 2 -8.17 20.94 -32.31
CA TRP A 2 -8.10 21.00 -30.84
C TRP A 2 -8.13 19.65 -30.13
N LEU A 3 -8.95 18.70 -30.59
CA LEU A 3 -8.97 17.32 -30.08
C LEU A 3 -7.63 16.62 -30.27
N VAL A 4 -6.99 16.81 -31.41
CA VAL A 4 -5.67 16.21 -31.70
C VAL A 4 -4.61 16.83 -30.80
N LEU A 5 -4.64 18.15 -30.58
CA LEU A 5 -3.74 18.83 -29.65
C LEU A 5 -3.97 18.40 -28.19
N TRP A 6 -5.23 18.20 -27.79
CA TRP A 6 -5.57 17.69 -26.46
C TRP A 6 -5.11 16.25 -26.26
N LEU A 7 -5.35 15.38 -27.25
CA LEU A 7 -4.95 13.97 -27.19
C LEU A 7 -3.43 13.82 -27.22
N THR A 8 -2.73 14.61 -28.02
CA THR A 8 -1.26 14.61 -28.05
C THR A 8 -0.67 15.16 -26.75
N GLY A 9 -1.26 16.21 -26.17
CA GLY A 9 -0.87 16.70 -24.85
C GLY A 9 -1.13 15.68 -23.73
N LEU A 10 -2.30 15.04 -23.73
CA LEU A 10 -2.64 13.98 -22.77
C LEU A 10 -1.66 12.80 -22.88
N LEU A 11 -1.36 12.36 -24.10
CA LEU A 11 -0.41 11.27 -24.34
C LEU A 11 0.99 11.62 -23.83
N ALA A 12 1.46 12.85 -24.08
CA ALA A 12 2.75 13.33 -23.58
C ALA A 12 2.80 13.35 -22.05
N VAL A 13 1.72 13.79 -21.38
CA VAL A 13 1.63 13.80 -19.91
C VAL A 13 1.69 12.38 -19.34
N VAL A 14 0.99 11.42 -19.94
CA VAL A 14 0.97 10.04 -19.44
C VAL A 14 2.32 9.34 -19.63
N VAL A 15 3.00 9.59 -20.75
CA VAL A 15 4.30 8.95 -21.04
C VAL A 15 5.43 9.53 -20.19
N GLY A 16 5.39 10.83 -19.87
CA GLY A 16 6.48 11.53 -19.16
C GLY A 16 6.48 11.43 -17.63
N GLN A 17 5.44 10.85 -17.02
CA GLN A 17 5.26 10.83 -15.56
C GLN A 17 6.31 10.01 -14.79
N PHE A 18 6.95 9.04 -15.43
CA PHE A 18 7.87 8.09 -14.78
C PHE A 18 9.28 8.10 -15.39
N ASP A 19 9.63 9.19 -16.09
CA ASP A 19 10.99 9.38 -16.59
C ASP A 19 11.99 9.52 -15.44
N ASN A 20 13.24 9.11 -15.66
CA ASN A 20 14.31 9.22 -14.64
C ASN A 20 14.64 10.67 -14.28
N ALA A 21 14.21 11.65 -15.11
CA ALA A 21 14.30 13.07 -14.82
C ALA A 21 13.18 13.58 -13.88
N GLN A 22 12.16 12.78 -13.59
CA GLN A 22 11.10 13.13 -12.65
C GLN A 22 11.55 12.88 -11.21
N PRO A 23 11.20 13.77 -10.26
CA PRO A 23 11.52 13.55 -8.86
C PRO A 23 10.71 12.38 -8.27
N CYS A 24 11.33 11.66 -7.34
CA CYS A 24 10.74 10.68 -6.42
C CYS A 24 10.26 9.35 -7.00
N PHE A 25 9.69 9.32 -8.20
CA PHE A 25 9.17 8.09 -8.79
C PHE A 25 9.61 7.94 -10.24
N CYS A 26 10.27 6.84 -10.55
CA CYS A 26 10.60 6.49 -11.93
C CYS A 26 10.34 5.01 -12.20
N LYS A 27 10.21 4.67 -13.49
CA LYS A 27 9.95 3.30 -13.92
C LYS A 27 11.26 2.53 -14.02
N ILE A 28 11.42 1.49 -13.21
CA ILE A 28 12.54 0.55 -13.30
C ILE A 28 11.98 -0.81 -13.71
N GLY A 29 12.16 -1.17 -14.99
CA GLY A 29 11.54 -2.37 -15.57
C GLY A 29 10.03 -2.24 -15.67
N GLU A 30 9.28 -3.16 -15.07
CA GLU A 30 7.80 -3.12 -15.02
C GLU A 30 7.25 -2.51 -13.72
N ALA A 31 8.12 -2.17 -12.77
CA ALA A 31 7.73 -1.59 -11.48
C ALA A 31 7.97 -0.08 -11.42
N VAL A 32 7.18 0.58 -10.57
CA VAL A 32 7.45 1.96 -10.14
C VAL A 32 8.35 1.87 -8.91
N ASP A 33 9.48 2.54 -8.95
CA ASP A 33 10.48 2.53 -7.88
C ASP A 33 10.82 3.96 -7.42
N SER A 34 11.42 4.06 -6.24
CA SER A 34 11.92 5.32 -5.69
C SER A 34 13.25 5.70 -6.33
N CYS A 35 13.30 6.87 -6.97
CA CYS A 35 14.49 7.36 -7.68
C CYS A 35 15.10 8.53 -6.90
N ARG A 36 16.23 9.11 -7.36
CA ARG A 36 16.88 10.21 -6.63
C ARG A 36 15.87 11.33 -6.42
N CYS A 37 15.46 11.49 -5.16
CA CYS A 37 14.57 12.56 -4.75
C CYS A 37 15.32 13.39 -3.72
N ASP A 38 15.86 14.52 -4.17
CA ASP A 38 16.58 15.46 -3.32
C ASP A 38 15.58 16.38 -2.59
N GLU A 39 14.48 15.81 -2.08
CA GLU A 39 13.37 16.59 -1.55
C GLU A 39 13.23 16.43 -0.02
N PRO A 40 13.34 17.51 0.77
CA PRO A 40 13.01 17.54 2.20
C PRO A 40 11.49 17.39 2.48
N ASN A 41 10.71 16.99 1.49
CA ASN A 41 9.26 17.24 1.41
C ASN A 41 8.41 15.97 1.57
N ILE A 42 9.01 14.76 1.58
CA ILE A 42 8.28 13.50 1.84
C ILE A 42 7.69 13.53 3.25
N ASP A 43 8.45 13.99 4.24
CA ASP A 43 7.98 14.08 5.61
C ASP A 43 6.84 15.09 5.76
N GLN A 44 6.95 16.26 5.12
CA GLN A 44 5.88 17.25 5.14
C GLN A 44 4.62 16.71 4.43
N PHE A 45 4.78 16.07 3.28
CA PHE A 45 3.66 15.48 2.54
C PHE A 45 2.99 14.34 3.31
N ASN A 46 3.79 13.38 3.81
CA ASN A 46 3.31 12.23 4.56
C ASN A 46 2.65 12.68 5.86
N ASN A 47 3.35 13.44 6.70
CA ASN A 47 2.92 13.72 8.07
C ASN A 47 1.87 14.83 8.15
N VAL A 48 1.86 15.79 7.21
CA VAL A 48 0.91 16.92 7.24
C VAL A 48 -0.27 16.71 6.30
N GLN A 49 -0.04 16.24 5.07
CA GLN A 49 -1.08 16.21 4.04
C GLN A 49 -1.83 14.88 3.98
N ILE A 50 -1.13 13.75 4.13
CA ILE A 50 -1.69 12.41 3.90
C ILE A 50 -2.06 11.67 5.20
N TYR A 51 -1.25 11.75 6.24
CA TYR A 51 -1.32 10.87 7.42
C TYR A 51 -2.73 10.77 8.00
N GLU A 52 -3.36 11.92 8.29
CA GLU A 52 -4.71 11.97 8.87
C GLU A 52 -5.77 11.34 7.95
N LYS A 53 -5.67 11.56 6.63
CA LYS A 53 -6.59 10.97 5.66
C LYS A 53 -6.40 9.45 5.61
N LEU A 54 -5.16 8.98 5.55
CA LEU A 54 -4.84 7.57 5.51
C LEU A 54 -5.30 6.86 6.79
N GLN A 55 -5.05 7.44 7.97
CA GLN A 55 -5.53 6.92 9.25
C GLN A 55 -7.06 6.81 9.30
N SER A 56 -7.78 7.81 8.79
CA SER A 56 -9.24 7.76 8.72
C SER A 56 -9.76 6.65 7.81
N LEU A 57 -9.03 6.33 6.73
CA LEU A 57 -9.40 5.29 5.77
C LEU A 57 -9.11 3.89 6.33
N LEU A 58 -7.93 3.68 6.91
CA LEU A 58 -7.51 2.39 7.46
C LEU A 58 -8.38 1.92 8.63
N LYS A 59 -9.07 2.84 9.31
CA LYS A 59 -10.04 2.53 10.37
C LYS A 59 -11.39 2.04 9.84
N ARG A 60 -11.70 2.22 8.54
CA ARG A 60 -12.97 1.73 7.95
C ARG A 60 -12.96 0.22 7.83
N ASP A 61 -14.13 -0.40 7.98
CA ASP A 61 -14.26 -1.87 7.96
C ASP A 61 -13.72 -2.52 6.69
N PHE A 62 -13.74 -1.80 5.57
CA PHE A 62 -13.15 -2.27 4.32
C PHE A 62 -11.63 -2.50 4.41
N PHE A 63 -10.91 -1.61 5.11
CA PHE A 63 -9.44 -1.66 5.22
C PHE A 63 -8.94 -2.23 6.54
N ARG A 64 -9.79 -2.27 7.58
CA ARG A 64 -9.42 -2.70 8.93
C ARG A 64 -9.02 -4.17 9.01
N PHE A 65 -9.53 -5.00 8.11
CA PHE A 65 -9.30 -6.45 8.14
C PHE A 65 -8.41 -6.90 6.99
N TYR A 66 -7.28 -7.49 7.34
CA TYR A 66 -6.38 -8.13 6.38
C TYR A 66 -6.47 -9.65 6.49
N ARG A 67 -6.69 -10.33 5.36
CA ARG A 67 -6.66 -11.80 5.31
C ARG A 67 -5.21 -12.28 5.38
N SER A 68 -4.78 -12.70 6.56
CA SER A 68 -3.47 -13.30 6.76
C SER A 68 -3.55 -14.84 6.74
N TRP A 69 -2.57 -15.46 6.08
CA TRP A 69 -2.38 -16.92 6.13
C TRP A 69 -1.63 -17.37 7.39
N PHE A 70 -1.23 -16.43 8.25
CA PHE A 70 -0.44 -16.71 9.45
C PHE A 70 -1.21 -17.58 10.43
N ALA A 71 -2.53 -17.40 10.58
CA ALA A 71 -3.33 -18.33 11.37
C ALA A 71 -3.36 -19.73 10.73
N SER A 72 -3.50 -19.84 9.42
CA SER A 72 -3.60 -21.13 8.71
C SER A 72 -2.28 -21.92 8.66
N LEU A 73 -1.13 -21.25 8.68
CA LEU A 73 0.18 -21.89 8.64
C LEU A 73 0.77 -22.14 10.02
N VAL A 74 0.50 -21.22 10.96
CA VAL A 74 1.18 -21.29 12.24
C VAL A 74 0.32 -22.08 13.26
N LEU A 75 -1.03 -22.10 13.17
CA LEU A 75 -1.92 -23.04 13.95
C LEU A 75 -1.49 -24.50 13.83
N PRO A 76 -1.31 -25.05 12.63
CA PRO A 76 -0.80 -26.41 12.51
C PRO A 76 0.62 -26.56 13.08
N TYR A 77 1.49 -25.56 13.00
CA TYR A 77 2.86 -25.63 13.53
C TYR A 77 2.91 -25.64 15.08
N TYR A 78 2.18 -24.73 15.75
CA TYR A 78 2.16 -24.71 17.22
C TYR A 78 1.33 -25.85 17.83
N ALA A 79 0.28 -26.33 17.15
CA ALA A 79 -0.47 -27.52 17.57
C ALA A 79 0.37 -28.80 17.52
N PHE A 80 1.35 -28.87 16.60
CA PHE A 80 2.26 -30.03 16.47
C PHE A 80 3.31 -30.08 17.59
N MET A 81 3.80 -28.92 18.06
CA MET A 81 4.87 -28.85 19.05
C MET A 81 4.41 -28.98 20.52
N ASN A 82 3.12 -28.84 20.82
CA ASN A 82 2.59 -28.96 22.19
C ASN A 82 1.26 -29.75 22.23
N PRO A 83 1.30 -31.08 22.25
CA PRO A 83 0.11 -31.91 22.39
C PRO A 83 -0.29 -32.00 23.88
N SER A 84 -1.03 -31.02 24.39
CA SER A 84 -1.68 -31.06 25.71
C SER A 84 -3.08 -30.43 25.62
N PRO A 85 -4.02 -30.74 26.53
CA PRO A 85 -5.44 -30.73 26.23
C PRO A 85 -5.94 -29.31 25.94
N ALA A 86 -6.71 -29.23 24.86
CA ALA A 86 -7.27 -28.06 24.20
C ALA A 86 -7.38 -26.77 25.05
N PRO A 87 -6.81 -25.63 24.60
CA PRO A 87 -7.16 -24.33 25.16
C PRO A 87 -8.61 -23.98 24.80
N PRO A 88 -9.31 -23.18 25.64
CA PRO A 88 -10.72 -22.88 25.43
C PRO A 88 -10.91 -22.12 24.12
N ALA A 89 -11.98 -22.47 23.42
CA ALA A 89 -12.37 -21.86 22.15
C ALA A 89 -12.41 -20.33 22.29
N ILE A 90 -11.53 -19.64 21.57
CA ILE A 90 -11.58 -18.19 21.45
C ILE A 90 -12.81 -17.89 20.58
N THR A 91 -13.91 -17.53 21.23
CA THR A 91 -15.06 -16.94 20.55
C THR A 91 -14.66 -15.53 20.13
N CYS A 92 -14.63 -15.27 18.82
CA CYS A 92 -14.53 -13.90 18.32
C CYS A 92 -15.82 -13.16 18.69
N SER A 93 -15.80 -12.44 19.81
CA SER A 93 -16.88 -11.55 20.21
C SER A 93 -16.84 -10.30 19.33
N MET A 94 -17.87 -10.12 18.49
CA MET A 94 -18.17 -8.79 17.95
C MET A 94 -18.72 -7.94 19.10
N ARG A 95 -17.92 -6.97 19.54
CA ARG A 95 -18.41 -5.81 20.29
C ARG A 95 -17.89 -4.55 19.64
#